data_AF-A0A509LR55-F1
#
_entry.id   AF-A0A509LR55-F1
#
_cell.length_a   1.000
_cell.length_b   1.000
_cell.length_c   1.000
_cell.angle_alpha   90.00
_cell.angle_beta   90.00
_cell.angle_gamma   90.00
#
_symmetry.space_group_name_H-M   'P 1'
#
loop_
_entity.id
_entity.type
_entity.pdbx_description
1 polymer ?
#
loop_
_entity_poly.entity_id
_entity_poly.type
_entity_poly.pdbx_seq_one_letter_code
_entity_poly.pdbx_strand_id
1 'polypeptide(L)'
;IEDLDALDSLAKTIRIRQFEKIPRRQKTFVLSRKTIEALGTISQAYGTPRDALVEYSVKKLESIISAEKLRHEERKILQKNVIDHFNQGKKLYQKAINILGKDDPFCRRFEKAIFACQKTQEELTDFLNKSKVLEDF
;
A
#
# COMPACT_ATOMS: atom_id res chain seq x y z
N ILE A 1 10.14 -9.84 -11.52
CA ILE A 1 10.53 -11.22 -11.15
C ILE A 1 11.98 -11.42 -11.59
N GLU A 2 12.89 -10.57 -11.13
CA GLU A 2 14.32 -10.63 -11.49
C GLU A 2 15.19 -10.86 -10.26
N ASP A 3 14.56 -10.96 -9.09
CA ASP A 3 15.20 -11.19 -7.81
C ASP A 3 15.27 -12.70 -7.56
N LEU A 4 16.49 -13.24 -7.64
CA LEU A 4 16.78 -14.65 -7.39
C LEU A 4 16.46 -15.05 -5.95
N ASP A 5 16.67 -14.16 -4.98
CA ASP A 5 16.41 -14.44 -3.57
C ASP A 5 14.91 -14.57 -3.30
N ALA A 6 14.12 -13.73 -3.98
CA ALA A 6 12.67 -13.82 -3.93
C ALA A 6 12.14 -15.12 -4.55
N LEU A 7 12.73 -15.58 -5.67
CA LEU A 7 12.38 -16.85 -6.33
C LEU A 7 12.82 -18.07 -5.51
N ASP A 8 14.00 -18.02 -4.91
CA ASP A 8 14.54 -19.05 -4.02
C ASP A 8 13.64 -19.25 -2.79
N SER A 9 13.29 -18.14 -2.14
CA SER A 9 12.36 -18.14 -1.01
C SER A 9 10.98 -18.68 -1.40
N LEU A 10 10.51 -18.37 -2.61
CA LEU A 10 9.24 -18.87 -3.12
C LEU A 10 9.30 -20.38 -3.38
N ALA A 11 10.35 -20.87 -4.03
CA ALA A 11 10.52 -22.29 -4.37
C ALA A 11 10.41 -23.19 -3.13
N LYS A 12 11.00 -22.75 -2.00
CA LYS A 12 10.91 -23.44 -0.70
C LYS A 12 9.49 -23.58 -0.16
N THR A 13 8.57 -22.70 -0.55
CA THR A 13 7.16 -22.73 -0.10
C THR A 13 6.24 -23.55 -0.98
N ILE A 14 6.67 -23.91 -2.19
CA ILE A 14 5.83 -24.59 -3.17
C ILE A 14 5.67 -26.07 -2.82
N ARG A 15 4.42 -26.49 -2.62
CA ARG A 15 4.08 -27.91 -2.44
C ARG A 15 3.59 -28.49 -3.77
N ILE A 16 4.48 -29.17 -4.50
CA ILE A 16 4.22 -29.70 -5.86
C ILE A 16 2.94 -30.55 -5.93
N ARG A 17 2.70 -31.42 -4.93
CA ARG A 17 1.49 -32.27 -4.85
C ARG A 17 0.17 -31.50 -4.77
N GLN A 18 0.20 -30.26 -4.26
CA GLN A 18 -0.97 -29.38 -4.21
C GLN A 18 -1.10 -28.58 -5.50
N PHE A 19 0.02 -28.20 -6.12
CA PHE A 19 0.06 -27.49 -7.41
C PHE A 19 -0.56 -28.28 -8.57
N GLU A 20 -0.37 -29.60 -8.59
CA GLU A 20 -0.95 -30.47 -9.64
C GLU A 20 -2.49 -30.58 -9.59
N LYS A 21 -3.11 -30.22 -8.47
CA LYS A 21 -4.57 -30.33 -8.28
C LYS A 21 -5.33 -29.04 -8.59
N ILE A 22 -4.62 -27.96 -8.92
CA ILE A 22 -5.24 -26.66 -9.19
C ILE A 22 -5.83 -26.68 -10.62
N PRO A 23 -7.12 -26.34 -10.81
CA PRO A 23 -7.71 -26.27 -12.14
C PRO A 23 -7.03 -25.16 -12.96
N ARG A 24 -6.52 -25.51 -14.14
CA ARG A 24 -5.69 -24.60 -14.96
C ARG A 24 -6.44 -24.10 -16.18
N ARG A 25 -6.22 -22.83 -16.51
CA ARG A 25 -6.50 -22.26 -17.84
C ARG A 25 -5.17 -21.89 -18.47
N GLN A 26 -4.97 -22.24 -19.73
CA GLN A 26 -3.75 -21.89 -20.44
C GLN A 26 -3.64 -20.35 -20.52
N LYS A 27 -2.48 -19.82 -20.10
CA LYS A 27 -2.15 -18.40 -20.15
C LYS A 27 -0.78 -18.23 -20.79
N THR A 28 -0.61 -17.17 -21.56
CA THR A 28 0.68 -16.82 -22.17
C THR A 28 1.23 -15.61 -21.44
N PHE A 29 2.36 -15.77 -20.76
CA PHE A 29 3.09 -14.69 -20.10
C PHE A 29 4.29 -14.27 -20.92
N VAL A 30 4.50 -12.97 -21.07
CA VAL A 30 5.71 -12.41 -21.69
C VAL A 30 6.69 -12.06 -20.58
N LEU A 31 7.88 -12.65 -20.62
CA LEU A 31 8.92 -12.50 -19.60
C LEU A 31 10.24 -12.06 -20.24
N SER A 32 11.06 -11.31 -19.51
CA SER A 32 12.41 -10.97 -19.96
C SER A 32 13.28 -12.24 -20.07
N ARG A 33 14.25 -12.26 -20.99
CA ARG A 33 15.18 -13.41 -21.11
C ARG A 33 15.87 -13.72 -19.77
N LYS A 34 16.30 -12.68 -19.05
CA LYS A 34 16.89 -12.78 -17.71
C LYS A 34 15.96 -13.49 -16.72
N THR A 35 14.65 -13.17 -16.75
CA THR A 35 13.66 -13.85 -15.90
C THR A 35 13.56 -15.34 -16.24
N ILE A 36 13.58 -15.70 -17.52
CA ILE A 36 13.50 -17.10 -17.97
C ILE A 36 14.73 -17.89 -17.50
N GLU A 37 15.92 -17.30 -17.60
CA GLU A 37 17.17 -17.89 -17.10
C GLU A 37 17.12 -18.10 -15.59
N ALA A 38 16.72 -17.08 -14.82
CA ALA A 38 16.56 -17.16 -13.37
C ALA A 38 15.57 -18.25 -12.95
N LEU A 39 14.42 -18.35 -13.62
CA LEU A 39 13.43 -19.41 -13.40
C LEU A 39 14.02 -20.79 -13.72
N GLY A 40 14.83 -20.90 -14.77
CA GLY A 40 15.54 -22.13 -15.13
C GLY A 40 16.48 -22.60 -14.04
N THR A 41 17.33 -21.69 -13.52
CA THR A 41 18.27 -21.97 -12.44
C THR A 41 17.57 -22.47 -11.18
N ILE A 42 16.55 -21.76 -10.71
CA ILE A 42 15.80 -22.14 -9.50
C ILE A 42 15.00 -23.42 -9.70
N SER A 43 14.41 -23.61 -10.90
CA SER A 43 13.68 -24.82 -11.25
C SER A 43 14.57 -26.07 -11.17
N GLN A 44 15.80 -25.99 -11.66
CA GLN A 44 16.78 -27.08 -11.57
C GLN A 44 17.23 -27.31 -10.13
N ALA A 45 17.49 -26.25 -9.36
CA ALA A 45 17.96 -26.35 -7.98
C ALA A 45 16.95 -27.01 -7.02
N TYR A 46 15.65 -26.72 -7.20
CA TYR A 46 14.58 -27.18 -6.29
C TYR A 46 13.63 -28.21 -6.91
N GLY A 47 13.91 -28.69 -8.13
CA GLY A 47 13.03 -29.66 -8.83
C GLY A 47 11.60 -29.14 -9.03
N THR A 48 11.42 -27.81 -9.07
CA THR A 48 10.11 -27.17 -9.15
C THR A 48 9.82 -26.72 -10.57
N PRO A 49 8.63 -27.01 -11.13
CA PRO A 49 8.27 -26.56 -12.48
C PRO A 49 8.31 -25.03 -12.63
N ARG A 50 8.79 -24.52 -13.78
CA ARG A 50 8.92 -23.07 -14.02
C ARG A 50 7.57 -22.36 -14.04
N ASP A 51 6.54 -23.01 -14.56
CA ASP A 51 5.14 -22.56 -14.52
C ASP A 51 4.65 -22.40 -13.08
N ALA A 52 4.98 -23.34 -12.18
CA ALA A 52 4.65 -23.21 -10.76
C ALA A 52 5.29 -21.96 -10.14
N LEU A 53 6.57 -21.68 -10.43
CA LEU A 53 7.26 -20.49 -9.95
C LEU A 53 6.59 -19.20 -10.45
N VAL A 54 6.19 -19.17 -11.73
CA VAL A 54 5.49 -18.02 -12.32
C VAL A 54 4.11 -17.83 -11.68
N GLU A 55 3.29 -18.88 -11.59
CA GLU A 55 1.94 -18.79 -11.03
C GLU A 55 1.94 -18.36 -9.56
N TYR A 56 2.81 -18.94 -8.74
CA TYR A 56 2.93 -18.56 -7.34
C TYR A 56 3.48 -17.14 -7.17
N SER A 57 4.36 -16.67 -8.07
CA SER A 57 4.83 -15.28 -8.06
C SER A 57 3.70 -14.31 -8.34
N VAL A 58 2.87 -14.60 -9.36
CA VAL A 58 1.69 -13.80 -9.70
C VAL A 58 0.70 -13.79 -8.54
N LYS A 59 0.38 -14.97 -7.98
CA LYS A 59 -0.54 -15.08 -6.84
C LYS A 59 -0.04 -14.35 -5.60
N LYS A 60 1.28 -14.37 -5.34
CA LYS A 60 1.89 -13.61 -4.25
C LYS A 60 1.73 -12.10 -4.49
N LEU A 61 1.97 -11.62 -5.72
CA LEU A 61 1.73 -10.22 -6.06
C LEU A 61 0.26 -9.83 -5.89
N GLU A 62 -0.68 -10.64 -6.36
CA GLU A 62 -2.13 -10.42 -6.17
C GLU A 62 -2.48 -10.30 -4.67
N SER A 63 -1.87 -11.15 -3.83
CA SER A 63 -2.09 -11.11 -2.38
C SER A 63 -1.56 -9.82 -1.74
N ILE A 64 -0.40 -9.33 -2.20
CA ILE A 64 0.21 -8.09 -1.73
C ILE A 64 -0.63 -6.89 -2.16
N ILE A 65 -1.06 -6.85 -3.43
CA ILE A 65 -1.93 -5.80 -3.96
C ILE A 65 -3.24 -5.76 -3.16
N SER A 66 -3.85 -6.91 -2.90
CA SER A 66 -5.09 -7.00 -2.12
C SER A 66 -4.92 -6.49 -0.68
N ALA A 67 -3.81 -6.86 -0.02
CA ALA A 67 -3.51 -6.37 1.33
C ALA A 67 -3.26 -4.85 1.35
N GLU A 68 -2.59 -4.32 0.33
CA GLU A 68 -2.32 -2.88 0.23
C GLU A 68 -3.58 -2.08 -0.06
N LYS A 69 -4.49 -2.61 -0.89
CA LYS A 69 -5.84 -2.03 -1.11
C LYS A 69 -6.62 -1.93 0.20
N LEU A 70 -6.64 -3.00 1.01
CA LEU A 70 -7.30 -2.96 2.32
C LEU A 70 -6.70 -1.87 3.22
N ARG A 71 -5.36 -1.79 3.29
CA ARG A 71 -4.68 -0.73 4.05
C ARG A 71 -4.97 0.67 3.51
N HIS A 72 -5.17 0.81 2.21
CA HIS A 72 -5.52 2.09 1.59
C HIS A 72 -6.93 2.54 2.02
N GLU A 73 -7.90 1.62 2.05
CA GLU A 73 -9.25 1.90 2.57
C GLU A 73 -9.22 2.31 4.06
N GLU A 74 -8.48 1.60 4.90
CA GLU A 74 -8.29 1.98 6.30
C GLU A 74 -7.68 3.38 6.44
N ARG A 75 -6.71 3.73 5.58
CA ARG A 75 -6.12 5.08 5.58
C ARG A 75 -7.14 6.17 5.21
N LYS A 76 -8.08 5.91 4.30
CA LYS A 76 -9.16 6.86 3.98
C LYS A 76 -10.06 7.11 5.19
N ILE A 77 -10.43 6.04 5.91
CA ILE A 77 -11.25 6.13 7.12
C ILE A 77 -10.52 6.97 8.19
N LEU A 78 -9.24 6.68 8.43
CA LEU A 78 -8.42 7.45 9.37
C LEU A 78 -8.25 8.91 8.96
N GLN A 79 -8.04 9.20 7.68
CA GLN A 79 -7.94 10.57 7.18
C GLN A 79 -9.20 11.36 7.50
N LYS A 80 -10.39 10.77 7.25
CA LYS A 80 -11.66 11.41 7.59
C LYS A 80 -11.73 11.77 9.07
N ASN A 81 -11.37 10.85 9.95
CA ASN A 81 -11.36 11.07 11.40
C ASN A 81 -10.40 12.20 11.81
N VAL A 82 -9.22 12.26 11.20
CA VAL A 82 -8.23 13.34 11.43
C VAL A 82 -8.77 14.69 10.98
N ILE A 83 -9.38 14.76 9.79
CA ILE A 83 -9.98 15.99 9.26
C ILE A 83 -11.12 16.47 10.17
N ASP A 84 -11.97 15.56 10.65
CA ASP A 84 -13.05 15.89 11.58
C ASP A 84 -12.50 16.44 12.90
N HIS A 85 -11.43 15.85 13.44
CA HIS A 85 -10.76 16.37 14.62
C HIS A 85 -10.16 17.77 14.40
N PHE A 86 -9.50 18.01 13.27
CA PHE A 86 -8.97 19.34 12.93
C PHE A 86 -10.08 20.38 12.79
N ASN A 87 -11.23 20.00 12.25
CA ASN A 87 -12.40 20.88 12.17
C ASN A 87 -12.96 21.23 13.56
N GLN A 88 -12.95 20.30 14.52
CA GLN A 88 -13.27 20.61 15.91
C GLN A 88 -12.26 21.59 16.52
N GLY A 89 -10.96 21.39 16.27
CA GLY A 89 -9.91 22.33 16.68
C GLY A 89 -10.15 23.74 16.14
N LYS A 90 -10.50 23.88 14.85
CA LYS A 90 -10.85 25.17 14.22
C LYS A 90 -12.04 25.84 14.92
N LYS A 91 -13.08 25.09 15.28
CA LYS A 91 -14.23 25.62 16.02
C LYS A 91 -13.85 26.14 17.41
N LEU A 92 -12.97 25.41 18.12
CA LEU A 92 -12.45 25.84 19.42
C LEU A 92 -11.60 27.11 19.30
N TYR A 93 -10.77 27.20 18.26
CA TYR A 93 -9.99 28.40 17.98
C TYR A 93 -10.89 29.62 17.70
N GLN A 94 -11.94 29.45 16.89
CA GLN A 94 -12.91 30.52 16.65
C GLN A 94 -13.60 30.97 17.94
N LYS A 95 -13.96 30.03 18.82
CA LYS A 95 -14.51 30.35 20.14
C LYS A 95 -13.52 31.14 20.99
N ALA A 96 -12.23 30.75 20.98
CA ALA A 96 -11.19 31.48 21.71
C ALA A 96 -11.05 32.92 21.20
N ILE A 97 -11.02 33.12 19.87
CA ILE A 97 -11.00 34.47 19.25
C ILE A 97 -12.20 35.30 19.71
N ASN A 98 -13.40 34.73 19.73
CA ASN A 98 -14.60 35.45 20.12
C ASN A 98 -14.62 35.86 21.60
N ILE A 99 -13.93 35.13 22.48
CA ILE A 99 -13.89 35.40 23.93
C ILE A 99 -12.73 36.33 24.30
N LEU A 100 -11.53 36.07 23.77
CA LEU A 100 -10.28 36.72 24.19
C LEU A 100 -9.82 37.79 23.21
N GLY A 101 -10.35 37.79 21.99
CA GLY A 101 -9.87 38.63 20.88
C GLY A 101 -8.70 37.99 20.13
N LYS A 102 -8.57 38.34 18.85
CA LYS A 102 -7.55 37.74 17.95
C LYS A 102 -6.12 38.04 18.38
N ASP A 103 -5.88 39.20 18.98
CA ASP A 103 -4.54 39.64 19.38
C ASP A 103 -4.04 39.05 20.70
N ASP A 104 -4.90 38.29 21.41
CA ASP A 104 -4.51 37.63 22.64
C ASP A 104 -3.37 36.62 22.40
N PRO A 105 -2.33 36.59 23.26
CA PRO A 105 -1.23 35.63 23.14
C PRO A 105 -1.66 34.15 23.10
N PHE A 106 -2.75 33.79 23.78
CA PHE A 106 -3.37 32.46 23.72
C PHE A 106 -3.87 32.17 22.30
N CYS A 107 -4.65 33.09 21.72
CA CYS A 107 -5.17 32.97 20.36
C CYS A 107 -4.05 32.86 19.32
N ARG A 108 -2.99 33.69 19.43
CA ARG A 108 -1.82 33.62 18.53
C ARG A 108 -1.06 32.30 18.61
N ARG A 109 -0.97 31.68 19.80
CA ARG A 109 -0.37 30.35 19.96
C ARG A 109 -1.25 29.27 19.37
N PHE A 110 -2.56 29.36 19.60
CA PHE A 110 -3.53 28.41 19.07
C PHE A 110 -3.59 28.48 17.52
N GLU A 111 -3.52 29.67 16.94
CA GLU A 111 -3.45 29.88 15.49
C GLU A 111 -2.33 29.07 14.83
N LYS A 112 -1.14 29.05 15.44
CA LYS A 112 0.00 28.26 14.95
C LYS A 112 -0.30 26.77 14.91
N ALA A 113 -1.00 26.24 15.91
CA ALA A 113 -1.41 24.84 15.94
C ALA A 113 -2.44 24.54 14.84
N ILE A 114 -3.42 25.41 14.64
CA ILE A 114 -4.41 25.28 13.56
C ILE A 114 -3.74 25.31 12.19
N PHE A 115 -2.78 26.20 11.98
CA PHE A 115 -2.02 26.29 10.74
C PHE A 115 -1.23 25.00 10.46
N ALA A 116 -0.57 24.44 11.48
CA ALA A 116 0.12 23.15 11.35
C ALA A 116 -0.87 22.02 10.97
N CYS A 117 -2.05 21.96 11.61
CA CYS A 117 -3.09 21.00 11.26
C CYS A 117 -3.57 21.14 9.80
N GLN A 118 -3.75 22.38 9.30
CA GLN A 118 -4.13 22.62 7.91
C GLN A 118 -3.08 22.09 6.93
N LYS A 119 -1.80 22.38 7.20
CA LYS A 119 -0.71 21.85 6.38
C LYS A 119 -0.67 20.32 6.38
N THR A 120 -0.80 19.70 7.54
CA THR A 120 -0.86 18.23 7.65
C THR A 120 -2.07 17.66 6.90
N GLN A 121 -3.22 18.33 6.92
CA GLN A 121 -4.40 17.90 6.16
C GLN A 121 -4.12 17.88 4.64
N GLU A 122 -3.44 18.90 4.12
CA GLU A 122 -3.04 18.97 2.70
C GLU A 122 -2.06 17.84 2.36
N GLU A 123 -1.01 17.67 3.16
CA GLU A 123 0.00 16.61 2.97
C GLU A 123 -0.63 15.20 2.96
N LEU A 124 -1.55 14.91 3.88
CA LEU A 124 -2.28 13.64 3.92
C LEU A 124 -3.17 13.45 2.69
N THR A 125 -3.79 14.52 2.20
CA THR A 125 -4.64 14.50 1.00
C THR A 125 -3.81 14.21 -0.24
N ASP A 126 -2.66 14.86 -0.39
CA ASP A 126 -1.73 14.64 -1.49
C ASP A 126 -1.16 13.22 -1.49
N PHE A 127 -0.79 12.72 -0.30
CA PHE A 127 -0.32 11.34 -0.15
C PHE A 127 -1.37 10.31 -0.62
N LEU A 128 -2.63 10.49 -0.21
CA LEU A 128 -3.69 9.58 -0.63
C LEU A 128 -4.05 9.73 -2.11
N ASN A 129 -4.06 10.94 -2.64
CA ASN A 129 -4.30 11.17 -4.07
C ASN A 129 -3.25 10.48 -4.94
N LYS A 130 -1.96 10.54 -4.56
CA LYS A 130 -0.89 9.80 -5.26
C LYS A 130 -1.08 8.28 -5.15
N SER A 131 -1.70 7.82 -4.07
CA SER A 131 -1.94 6.40 -3.83
C SER A 131 -3.20 5.87 -4.53
N LYS A 132 -4.04 6.73 -5.14
CA LYS A 132 -5.26 6.32 -5.86
C LYS A 132 -5.02 5.37 -7.02
N VAL A 133 -3.82 5.38 -7.61
CA VAL A 133 -3.45 4.44 -8.67
C VAL A 133 -3.64 2.97 -8.22
N LEU A 134 -3.59 2.69 -6.91
CA LEU A 134 -3.85 1.36 -6.34
C LEU A 134 -5.32 0.90 -6.46
N GLU A 135 -6.26 1.82 -6.66
CA GLU A 135 -7.69 1.50 -6.81
C GLU A 135 -8.00 0.88 -8.17
N ASP A 136 -7.23 1.24 -9.20
CA ASP A 136 -7.43 0.81 -10.59
C ASP A 136 -6.73 -0.52 -10.96
N PHE A 137 -5.96 -1.11 -10.03
CA PHE A 137 -5.36 -2.45 -10.18
C PHE A 137 -6.35 -3.59 -9.88
#